data_AF-A0A803NAF1-F1
#
_entry.id   AF-A0A803NAF1-F1
#
_cell.length_a   1.000
_cell.length_b   1.000
_cell.length_c   1.000
_cell.angle_alpha   90.00
_cell.angle_beta   90.00
_cell.angle_gamma   90.00
#
_symmetry.space_group_name_H-M   'P 1'
#
loop_
_entity.id
_entity.type
_entity.pdbx_description
1 polymer ?
#
loop_
_entity_poly.entity_id
_entity_poly.type
_entity_poly.pdbx_seq_one_letter_code
_entity_poly.pdbx_strand_id
1 'polypeptide(L)'
;MAPLKKLLITQILQRRRIQLIFTTFLLVFSIFILLNFSLTPITETTSSTVPSATSHLRFASNYISSLSSIPRSAAIEDEPSSGSPNPDEIGSYFAKKITSLSILRKKEDDFVRKKGISCDIFDGKWVLDDSGPVYSPGSCPFLDYTFNCFNNGRSDLGYLRYRWQPHGCDIPRFNGKKMLEMLRGKRMVFVGDSLNRNMWESLVCSLRMSLVDKKTVFEVSGKRQFRSEGFYSFKFKDYNCTIEFIRSPFLVQEWKLPSVKGFKARRELLRLDVIQATTSGYHDADYLIFNTGHWWTHNKTRKGKNFFQEDEIVHPELNVTVAYTKALKTWAKWVDKNVNKNKTQVFFAGYSASHFRKGQWNSGGKCDGETEPITDDKYLAAYPWMMKTLESVISKMKTPVVYLNITKMTDYRKDGHPSIYRLPETERRPGMTQDCSHWCLPGVPDSWNQLLYVSLLMSSKSSESLDVELAKKEIIEAHLKRMRVFANRALRLHRSSGGKIYEVVDIHGHGHGIFSHGAVRHLNFAAKRKGDPNAPVEVFFAEFISTRYEKDRANICRPLGLSAQLLQKCNETNGCQFCYLKGVSHPPRGEFAAEIEDLKDYYASCLVWTLSLLEVEA
;
A
#
# COMPACT_ATOMS: atom_id res chain seq x y z
N MET A 1 -54.85 -66.44 18.09
CA MET A 1 -55.13 -65.08 17.53
C MET A 1 -55.30 -63.95 18.56
N ALA A 2 -55.60 -64.21 19.85
CA ALA A 2 -55.85 -63.13 20.83
C ALA A 2 -54.70 -62.12 21.12
N PRO A 3 -53.40 -62.48 21.21
CA PRO A 3 -52.38 -61.53 21.67
C PRO A 3 -52.02 -60.45 20.63
N LEU A 4 -52.10 -60.75 19.33
CA LEU A 4 -51.72 -59.82 18.27
C LEU A 4 -52.68 -58.61 18.16
N LYS A 5 -53.98 -58.83 18.42
CA LYS A 5 -54.99 -57.75 18.45
C LYS A 5 -54.73 -56.76 19.59
N LYS A 6 -54.31 -57.22 20.77
CA LYS A 6 -53.95 -56.34 21.90
C LYS A 6 -52.77 -55.43 21.55
N LEU A 7 -51.70 -55.97 20.95
CA LEU A 7 -50.51 -55.20 20.59
C LEU A 7 -50.82 -54.07 19.59
N LEU A 8 -51.65 -54.36 18.58
CA LEU A 8 -52.06 -53.38 17.56
C LEU A 8 -52.92 -52.25 18.16
N ILE A 9 -53.87 -52.59 19.04
CA ILE A 9 -54.72 -51.60 19.73
C ILE A 9 -53.86 -50.67 20.60
N THR A 10 -52.89 -51.21 21.35
CA THR A 10 -51.98 -50.38 22.17
C THR A 10 -51.16 -49.40 21.32
N GLN A 11 -50.63 -49.83 20.16
CA GLN A 11 -49.90 -48.94 19.25
C GLN A 11 -50.80 -47.85 18.64
N ILE A 12 -52.04 -48.17 18.28
CA ILE A 12 -53.01 -47.19 17.75
C ILE A 12 -53.37 -46.15 18.83
N LEU A 13 -53.62 -46.57 20.07
CA LEU A 13 -53.89 -45.68 21.19
C LEU A 13 -52.67 -44.80 21.54
N GLN A 14 -51.45 -45.35 21.46
CA GLN A 14 -50.22 -44.59 21.66
C GLN A 14 -50.00 -43.54 20.57
N ARG A 15 -50.22 -43.87 19.28
CA ARG A 15 -50.20 -42.88 18.19
C ARG A 15 -51.23 -41.78 18.39
N ARG A 16 -52.49 -42.12 18.74
CA ARG A 16 -53.53 -41.13 19.01
C ARG A 16 -53.18 -40.21 20.19
N ARG A 17 -52.59 -40.72 21.27
CA ARG A 17 -52.09 -39.89 22.39
C ARG A 17 -50.98 -38.93 21.95
N ILE A 18 -49.97 -39.40 21.23
CA ILE A 18 -48.87 -38.55 20.74
C ILE A 18 -49.40 -37.44 19.82
N GLN A 19 -50.31 -37.79 18.91
CA GLN A 19 -50.90 -36.82 17.99
C GLN A 19 -51.75 -35.77 18.71
N LEU A 20 -52.53 -36.17 19.72
CA LEU A 20 -53.32 -35.25 20.55
C LEU A 20 -52.43 -34.27 21.33
N ILE A 21 -51.33 -34.76 21.92
CA ILE A 21 -50.32 -33.93 22.63
C ILE A 21 -49.66 -32.93 21.67
N PHE A 22 -49.34 -33.35 20.44
CA PHE A 22 -48.73 -32.47 19.45
C PHE A 22 -49.70 -31.37 18.98
N THR A 23 -50.98 -31.70 18.78
CA THR A 23 -52.00 -30.71 18.42
C THR A 23 -52.31 -29.72 19.54
N THR A 24 -52.34 -30.16 20.81
CA THR A 24 -52.53 -29.22 21.93
C THR A 24 -51.30 -28.33 22.14
N PHE A 25 -50.08 -28.85 21.96
CA PHE A 25 -48.87 -28.03 22.01
C PHE A 25 -48.86 -26.93 20.94
N LEU A 26 -49.19 -27.26 19.69
CA LEU A 26 -49.28 -26.26 18.61
C LEU A 26 -50.35 -25.20 18.89
N LEU A 27 -51.53 -25.60 19.39
CA LEU A 27 -52.61 -24.66 19.70
C LEU A 27 -52.25 -23.70 20.84
N VAL A 28 -51.62 -24.20 21.91
CA VAL A 28 -51.11 -23.36 23.01
C VAL A 28 -49.99 -22.43 22.53
N PHE A 29 -49.08 -22.91 21.68
CA PHE A 29 -48.01 -22.08 21.12
C PHE A 29 -48.54 -20.96 20.21
N SER A 30 -49.56 -21.25 19.38
CA SER A 30 -50.23 -20.23 18.56
C SER A 30 -50.95 -19.18 19.42
N ILE A 31 -51.64 -19.59 20.49
CA ILE A 31 -52.26 -18.66 21.45
C ILE A 31 -51.18 -17.81 22.14
N PHE A 32 -50.04 -18.39 22.51
CA PHE A 32 -48.94 -17.65 23.13
C PHE A 32 -48.35 -16.59 22.18
N ILE A 33 -48.21 -16.88 20.89
CA ILE A 33 -47.78 -15.86 19.90
C ILE A 33 -48.83 -14.76 19.78
N LEU A 34 -50.11 -15.08 19.66
CA LEU A 34 -51.18 -14.08 19.53
C LEU A 34 -51.29 -13.17 20.76
N LEU A 35 -51.11 -13.71 21.96
CA LEU A 35 -51.10 -12.92 23.21
C LEU A 35 -49.87 -12.01 23.35
N ASN A 36 -48.73 -12.34 22.73
CA ASN A 36 -47.53 -11.50 22.74
C ASN A 36 -47.53 -10.40 21.66
N PHE A 37 -48.47 -10.42 20.71
CA PHE A 37 -48.57 -9.40 19.65
C PHE A 37 -49.53 -8.25 19.98
N SER A 38 -50.28 -8.33 21.08
CA SER A 38 -51.17 -7.25 21.54
C SER A 38 -50.75 -6.74 22.92
N LEU A 39 -49.64 -5.97 22.98
CA LEU A 39 -49.37 -4.92 23.98
C LEU A 39 -48.00 -4.25 23.75
N THR A 40 -47.97 -3.13 23.01
CA THR A 40 -47.14 -1.95 23.33
C THR A 40 -47.49 -0.79 22.36
N PRO A 41 -47.81 0.43 22.84
CA PRO A 41 -48.12 1.56 21.97
C PRO A 41 -46.88 2.24 21.38
N ILE A 42 -47.09 2.93 20.26
CA ILE A 42 -46.12 3.84 19.64
C ILE A 42 -46.14 5.17 20.40
N THR A 43 -44.98 5.69 20.78
CA THR A 43 -44.81 7.11 21.14
C THR A 43 -43.60 7.68 20.43
N GLU A 44 -43.86 8.66 19.56
CA GLU A 44 -42.83 9.51 18.95
C GLU A 44 -42.30 10.51 19.98
N THR A 45 -40.98 10.73 20.05
CA THR A 45 -40.44 12.04 20.47
C THR A 45 -39.00 12.26 19.99
N THR A 46 -38.84 13.27 19.14
CA THR A 46 -37.68 14.18 19.02
C THR A 46 -36.24 13.63 19.01
N SER A 47 -35.62 13.69 17.83
CA SER A 47 -34.41 14.48 17.57
C SER A 47 -33.32 14.53 18.67
N SER A 48 -32.31 13.68 18.53
CA SER A 48 -30.93 14.07 18.86
C SER A 48 -29.95 13.57 17.81
N THR A 49 -29.35 14.51 17.08
CA THR A 49 -28.33 14.25 16.06
C THR A 49 -27.03 13.85 16.74
N VAL A 50 -26.60 12.59 16.57
CA VAL A 50 -25.25 12.14 16.96
C VAL A 50 -24.51 11.67 15.69
N PRO A 51 -23.25 12.10 15.44
CA PRO A 51 -22.71 12.11 14.08
C PRO A 51 -22.33 10.73 13.54
N SER A 52 -22.44 10.59 12.21
CA SER A 52 -21.96 9.43 11.46
C SER A 52 -20.46 9.17 11.71
N ALA A 53 -20.14 8.00 12.25
CA ALA A 53 -18.77 7.58 12.55
C ALA A 53 -18.00 7.07 11.30
N THR A 54 -18.13 7.76 10.16
CA THR A 54 -17.45 7.44 8.88
C THR A 54 -16.15 8.23 8.64
N SER A 55 -15.68 9.02 9.61
CA SER A 55 -14.54 9.94 9.44
C SER A 55 -13.14 9.34 9.70
N HIS A 56 -13.02 8.17 10.34
CA HIS A 56 -11.73 7.72 10.92
C HIS A 56 -11.00 6.58 10.19
N LEU A 57 -11.52 6.03 9.08
CA LEU A 57 -10.78 5.08 8.23
C LEU A 57 -9.93 5.76 7.13
N ARG A 58 -9.56 7.02 7.32
CA ARG A 58 -8.63 7.74 6.42
C ARG A 58 -7.16 7.30 6.55
N PHE A 59 -6.81 6.12 7.06
CA PHE A 59 -5.40 5.83 7.37
C PHE A 59 -4.48 5.69 6.14
N ALA A 60 -5.00 5.18 5.01
CA ALA A 60 -4.27 5.24 3.73
C ALA A 60 -4.13 6.70 3.23
N SER A 61 -5.20 7.49 3.35
CA SER A 61 -5.23 8.90 2.96
C SER A 61 -4.37 9.81 3.84
N ASN A 62 -4.26 9.53 5.15
CA ASN A 62 -3.52 10.36 6.10
C ASN A 62 -2.00 10.17 5.98
N TYR A 63 -1.53 9.00 5.54
CA TYR A 63 -0.13 8.79 5.18
C TYR A 63 0.26 9.59 3.92
N ILE A 64 -0.69 9.84 3.01
CA ILE A 64 -0.49 10.57 1.75
C ILE A 64 -0.77 12.08 1.91
N SER A 65 -1.73 12.45 2.75
CA SER A 65 -2.22 13.83 2.92
C SER A 65 -1.31 14.71 3.77
N SER A 66 -0.35 14.17 4.52
CA SER A 66 0.64 14.97 5.25
C SER A 66 1.76 15.54 4.36
N LEU A 67 1.73 15.24 3.06
CA LEU A 67 2.80 15.56 2.09
C LEU A 67 2.29 16.35 0.86
N SER A 68 1.03 16.81 0.83
CA SER A 68 0.38 17.22 -0.41
C SER A 68 -0.44 18.52 -0.37
N SER A 69 -0.08 19.48 0.48
CA SER A 69 -0.66 20.84 0.47
C SER A 69 0.29 21.86 -0.15
N ILE A 70 0.09 22.22 -1.43
CA ILE A 70 0.35 23.53 -2.07
C ILE A 70 -0.27 23.54 -3.50
N PRO A 71 -0.83 24.66 -4.02
CA PRO A 71 -1.63 24.67 -5.26
C PRO A 71 -0.85 24.82 -6.59
N ARG A 72 -1.58 24.84 -7.72
CA ARG A 72 -1.09 24.87 -9.11
C ARG A 72 -0.88 26.28 -9.69
N SER A 73 -0.01 26.37 -10.71
CA SER A 73 -0.26 27.11 -11.96
C SER A 73 0.41 26.41 -13.18
N ALA A 74 0.06 26.78 -14.41
CA ALA A 74 0.32 26.05 -15.67
C ALA A 74 1.40 26.77 -16.55
N ALA A 75 2.38 26.09 -17.17
CA ALA A 75 2.39 25.37 -18.46
C ALA A 75 2.39 26.25 -19.75
N ILE A 76 3.50 26.23 -20.52
CA ILE A 76 3.67 26.67 -21.93
C ILE A 76 4.70 25.73 -22.62
N GLU A 77 4.70 25.65 -23.95
CA GLU A 77 5.24 24.58 -24.84
C GLU A 77 6.58 24.89 -25.58
N ASP A 78 7.10 23.92 -26.36
CA ASP A 78 8.45 23.81 -27.00
C ASP A 78 8.47 24.25 -28.53
N GLU A 79 9.54 24.17 -29.38
CA GLU A 79 10.87 23.54 -29.30
C GLU A 79 12.09 24.29 -29.99
N PRO A 80 12.39 24.31 -31.34
CA PRO A 80 13.77 23.94 -31.73
C PRO A 80 14.57 24.73 -32.82
N SER A 81 15.83 24.25 -33.02
CA SER A 81 16.73 24.29 -34.21
C SER A 81 17.87 25.36 -34.27
N SER A 82 19.08 25.10 -34.81
CA SER A 82 19.83 23.82 -35.05
C SER A 82 21.32 24.01 -35.46
N GLY A 83 22.24 23.28 -34.79
CA GLY A 83 23.58 22.82 -35.28
C GLY A 83 24.80 23.78 -35.17
N SER A 84 26.07 23.36 -35.11
CA SER A 84 26.83 22.10 -34.77
C SER A 84 28.32 22.28 -35.20
N PRO A 85 29.36 21.54 -34.73
CA PRO A 85 29.44 20.47 -33.71
C PRO A 85 30.65 20.50 -32.69
N ASN A 86 30.51 19.73 -31.60
CA ASN A 86 31.52 19.06 -30.73
C ASN A 86 32.47 19.89 -29.82
N PRO A 87 32.74 19.44 -28.56
CA PRO A 87 33.06 18.04 -28.19
C PRO A 87 32.22 17.46 -27.01
N ASP A 88 31.06 16.85 -27.30
CA ASP A 88 30.01 16.56 -26.28
C ASP A 88 29.61 15.07 -26.12
N GLU A 89 30.35 14.11 -26.69
CA GLU A 89 29.86 12.73 -26.85
C GLU A 89 29.57 11.94 -25.55
N ILE A 90 30.17 12.30 -24.41
CA ILE A 90 29.88 11.63 -23.12
C ILE A 90 28.60 12.19 -22.48
N GLY A 91 28.35 13.50 -22.60
CA GLY A 91 27.16 14.16 -22.02
C GLY A 91 25.88 13.82 -22.77
N SER A 92 25.94 13.78 -24.11
CA SER A 92 24.81 13.53 -25.01
C SER A 92 24.10 12.20 -24.74
N TYR A 93 24.85 11.14 -24.43
CA TYR A 93 24.30 9.80 -24.16
C TYR A 93 23.53 9.75 -22.83
N PHE A 94 24.04 10.40 -21.77
CA PHE A 94 23.32 10.53 -20.51
C PHE A 94 22.10 11.45 -20.64
N ALA A 95 22.24 12.60 -21.31
CA ALA A 95 21.15 13.55 -21.52
C ALA A 95 19.97 12.90 -22.26
N LYS A 96 20.18 12.27 -23.42
CA LYS A 96 19.09 11.59 -24.18
C LYS A 96 18.43 10.47 -23.38
N LYS A 97 19.18 9.73 -22.56
CA LYS A 97 18.64 8.68 -21.69
C LYS A 97 17.82 9.26 -20.54
N ILE A 98 18.26 10.35 -19.93
CA ILE A 98 17.51 11.08 -18.89
C ILE A 98 16.24 11.68 -19.49
N THR A 99 16.29 12.27 -20.69
CA THR A 99 15.11 12.86 -21.34
C THR A 99 14.08 11.80 -21.76
N SER A 100 14.49 10.64 -22.29
CA SER A 100 13.52 9.57 -22.58
C SER A 100 12.92 8.96 -21.30
N LEU A 101 13.71 8.80 -20.25
CA LEU A 101 13.23 8.41 -18.92
C LEU A 101 12.30 9.46 -18.30
N SER A 102 12.55 10.76 -18.51
CA SER A 102 11.71 11.85 -17.97
C SER A 102 10.40 11.99 -18.72
N ILE A 103 10.36 11.75 -20.04
CA ILE A 103 9.14 11.73 -20.84
C ILE A 103 8.28 10.49 -20.50
N LEU A 104 8.89 9.33 -20.29
CA LEU A 104 8.20 8.14 -19.79
C LEU A 104 7.66 8.35 -18.36
N ARG A 105 8.46 8.97 -17.47
CA ARG A 105 8.02 9.36 -16.11
C ARG A 105 6.89 10.40 -16.13
N LYS A 106 6.92 11.41 -17.02
CA LYS A 106 5.83 12.40 -17.16
C LYS A 106 4.49 11.71 -17.46
N LYS A 107 4.47 10.72 -18.37
CA LYS A 107 3.27 9.91 -18.64
C LYS A 107 2.86 8.98 -17.49
N GLU A 108 3.81 8.47 -16.70
CA GLU A 108 3.52 7.67 -15.49
C GLU A 108 3.04 8.50 -14.29
N ASP A 109 3.43 9.77 -14.18
CA ASP A 109 3.01 10.67 -13.09
C ASP A 109 1.69 11.39 -13.38
N ASP A 110 1.41 11.77 -14.64
CA ASP A 110 0.10 12.34 -15.02
C ASP A 110 -1.08 11.37 -14.79
N PHE A 111 -0.80 10.06 -14.77
CA PHE A 111 -1.75 9.00 -14.42
C PHE A 111 -2.18 9.03 -12.95
N VAL A 112 -1.32 9.50 -12.04
CA VAL A 112 -1.56 9.51 -10.58
C VAL A 112 -1.88 10.91 -10.06
N ARG A 113 -1.42 11.97 -10.73
CA ARG A 113 -1.40 13.35 -10.19
C ARG A 113 -2.64 14.20 -10.53
N LYS A 114 -3.63 13.65 -11.27
CA LYS A 114 -4.87 14.37 -11.62
C LYS A 114 -5.94 14.27 -10.51
N LYS A 115 -5.95 15.31 -9.67
CA LYS A 115 -6.83 15.66 -8.52
C LYS A 115 -6.26 15.28 -7.15
N GLY A 116 -6.25 16.26 -6.24
CA GLY A 116 -5.79 16.13 -4.86
C GLY A 116 -6.80 15.42 -3.95
N ILE A 117 -7.13 14.18 -4.29
CA ILE A 117 -7.83 13.24 -3.42
C ILE A 117 -6.98 11.98 -3.42
N SER A 118 -6.52 11.55 -2.23
CA SER A 118 -5.86 10.25 -2.09
C SER A 118 -6.80 9.16 -2.64
N CYS A 119 -6.41 8.51 -3.74
CA CYS A 119 -7.21 7.44 -4.31
C CYS A 119 -7.20 6.22 -3.38
N ASP A 120 -8.37 5.83 -2.89
CA ASP A 120 -8.55 4.52 -2.28
C ASP A 120 -8.67 3.47 -3.40
N ILE A 121 -7.60 2.69 -3.60
CA ILE A 121 -7.58 1.64 -4.62
C ILE A 121 -8.48 0.45 -4.26
N PHE A 122 -8.97 0.37 -3.02
CA PHE A 122 -9.86 -0.68 -2.52
C PHE A 122 -11.35 -0.32 -2.61
N ASP A 123 -11.69 0.94 -2.93
CA ASP A 123 -13.07 1.38 -3.18
C ASP A 123 -13.32 1.66 -4.67
N GLY A 124 -14.35 1.03 -5.22
CA GLY A 124 -14.49 0.87 -6.66
C GLY A 124 -15.58 -0.10 -7.07
N LYS A 125 -15.53 -0.50 -8.35
CA LYS A 125 -16.47 -1.45 -8.96
C LYS A 125 -15.75 -2.40 -9.92
N TRP A 126 -16.37 -3.54 -10.20
CA TRP A 126 -15.96 -4.38 -11.33
C TRP A 126 -16.46 -3.80 -12.65
N VAL A 127 -15.59 -3.82 -13.66
CA VAL A 127 -15.91 -3.43 -15.04
C VAL A 127 -15.44 -4.51 -15.99
N LEU A 128 -16.11 -4.63 -17.14
CA LEU A 128 -15.67 -5.56 -18.19
C LEU A 128 -14.31 -5.14 -18.76
N ASP A 129 -13.47 -6.13 -19.05
CA ASP A 129 -12.15 -5.97 -19.66
C ASP A 129 -11.86 -7.12 -20.62
N ASP A 130 -11.70 -6.77 -21.90
CA ASP A 130 -11.46 -7.72 -22.99
C ASP A 130 -9.98 -8.01 -23.25
N SER A 131 -9.05 -7.50 -22.41
CA SER A 131 -7.65 -7.95 -22.48
C SER A 131 -7.43 -9.40 -22.05
N GLY A 132 -8.44 -10.01 -21.41
CA GLY A 132 -8.33 -11.32 -20.79
C GLY A 132 -7.53 -11.32 -19.47
N PRO A 133 -7.40 -12.51 -18.84
CA PRO A 133 -6.73 -12.69 -17.55
C PRO A 133 -5.20 -12.51 -17.64
N VAL A 134 -4.56 -12.35 -16.48
CA VAL A 134 -3.10 -12.18 -16.34
C VAL A 134 -2.30 -13.36 -16.93
N TYR A 135 -2.90 -14.55 -16.97
CA TYR A 135 -2.37 -15.74 -17.65
C TYR A 135 -3.52 -16.59 -18.19
N SER A 136 -3.26 -17.35 -19.26
CA SER A 136 -4.26 -18.19 -19.90
C SER A 136 -4.78 -19.29 -18.95
N PRO A 137 -6.09 -19.59 -18.96
CA PRO A 137 -6.64 -20.74 -18.23
C PRO A 137 -5.92 -22.05 -18.57
N GLY A 138 -5.70 -22.90 -17.57
CA GLY A 138 -4.99 -24.18 -17.72
C GLY A 138 -3.47 -24.09 -17.93
N SER A 139 -2.88 -22.90 -18.16
CA SER A 139 -1.45 -22.79 -18.54
C SER A 139 -0.46 -22.91 -17.37
N CYS A 140 -0.93 -22.83 -16.12
CA CYS A 140 -0.07 -22.90 -14.94
C CYS A 140 -0.05 -24.30 -14.33
N PRO A 141 1.11 -24.99 -14.29
CA PRO A 141 1.22 -26.36 -13.79
C PRO A 141 1.29 -26.47 -12.26
N PHE A 142 1.23 -25.34 -11.53
CA PHE A 142 1.44 -25.28 -10.08
C PHE A 142 0.14 -25.12 -9.27
N LEU A 143 -1.01 -24.97 -9.94
CA LEU A 143 -2.32 -24.84 -9.28
C LEU A 143 -2.74 -26.15 -8.61
N ASP A 144 -3.23 -26.10 -7.37
CA ASP A 144 -4.00 -27.18 -6.76
C ASP A 144 -5.24 -27.43 -7.64
N TYR A 145 -5.53 -28.70 -7.93
CA TYR A 145 -6.65 -29.07 -8.81
C TYR A 145 -7.99 -28.51 -8.33
N THR A 146 -8.19 -28.22 -7.03
CA THR A 146 -9.45 -27.59 -6.56
C THR A 146 -9.65 -26.15 -7.00
N PHE A 147 -8.59 -25.44 -7.41
CA PHE A 147 -8.67 -24.06 -7.92
C PHE A 147 -8.63 -24.01 -9.45
N ASN A 148 -8.17 -25.06 -10.12
CA ASN A 148 -8.07 -25.16 -11.57
C ASN A 148 -9.40 -25.54 -12.23
N CYS A 149 -10.38 -24.63 -12.16
CA CYS A 149 -11.73 -24.83 -12.69
C CYS A 149 -11.75 -25.17 -14.19
N PHE A 150 -10.85 -24.56 -14.97
CA PHE A 150 -10.76 -24.78 -16.42
C PHE A 150 -10.39 -26.23 -16.75
N ASN A 151 -9.31 -26.77 -16.19
CA ASN A 151 -8.92 -28.17 -16.44
C ASN A 151 -9.92 -29.17 -15.83
N ASN A 152 -10.69 -28.76 -14.82
CA ASN A 152 -11.80 -29.57 -14.30
C ASN A 152 -13.04 -29.54 -15.22
N GLY A 153 -13.08 -28.73 -16.28
CA GLY A 153 -14.19 -28.67 -17.24
C GLY A 153 -15.19 -27.54 -17.01
N ARG A 154 -14.78 -26.41 -16.43
CA ARG A 154 -15.60 -25.18 -16.42
C ARG A 154 -15.54 -24.50 -17.78
N SER A 155 -16.68 -24.43 -18.47
CA SER A 155 -16.82 -23.85 -19.81
C SER A 155 -17.25 -22.39 -19.81
N ASP A 156 -17.90 -21.90 -18.74
CA ASP A 156 -18.29 -20.51 -18.60
C ASP A 156 -17.10 -19.65 -18.16
N LEU A 157 -16.48 -18.94 -19.10
CA LEU A 157 -15.28 -18.13 -18.87
C LEU A 157 -15.57 -16.63 -18.68
N GLY A 158 -16.85 -16.23 -18.59
CA GLY A 158 -17.27 -14.84 -18.41
C GLY A 158 -16.66 -14.19 -17.16
N TYR A 159 -16.49 -14.95 -16.08
CA TYR A 159 -15.88 -14.48 -14.83
C TYR A 159 -14.42 -13.98 -14.98
N LEU A 160 -13.73 -14.33 -16.08
CA LEU A 160 -12.37 -13.87 -16.38
C LEU A 160 -12.32 -12.50 -17.06
N ARG A 161 -13.45 -11.99 -17.58
CA ARG A 161 -13.54 -10.72 -18.32
C ARG A 161 -13.82 -9.51 -17.42
N TYR A 162 -13.51 -9.60 -16.13
CA TYR A 162 -13.77 -8.53 -15.16
C TYR A 162 -12.48 -8.05 -14.50
N ARG A 163 -12.25 -6.73 -14.52
CA ARG A 163 -11.19 -6.06 -13.75
C ARG A 163 -11.79 -5.15 -12.67
N TRP A 164 -11.02 -4.92 -11.63
CA TRP A 164 -11.34 -3.91 -10.62
C TRP A 164 -11.00 -2.50 -11.15
N GLN A 165 -11.90 -1.56 -10.96
CA GLN A 165 -11.72 -0.13 -11.26
C GLN A 165 -12.04 0.68 -10.00
N PRO A 166 -11.03 1.28 -9.35
CA PRO A 166 -11.24 2.22 -8.27
C PRO A 166 -12.04 3.45 -8.73
N HIS A 167 -12.78 4.07 -7.81
CA HIS A 167 -13.61 5.25 -8.13
C HIS A 167 -12.79 6.52 -8.33
N GLY A 168 -11.68 6.69 -7.60
CA GLY A 168 -10.89 7.93 -7.56
C GLY A 168 -9.72 8.00 -8.54
N CYS A 169 -9.29 6.87 -9.11
CA CYS A 169 -8.16 6.79 -10.02
C CYS A 169 -8.19 5.51 -10.86
N ASP A 170 -7.34 5.49 -11.89
CA ASP A 170 -6.96 4.27 -12.57
C ASP A 170 -5.77 3.62 -11.86
N ILE A 171 -5.67 2.29 -11.97
CA ILE A 171 -4.53 1.50 -11.47
C ILE A 171 -3.86 0.74 -12.62
N PRO A 172 -2.52 0.62 -12.63
CA PRO A 172 -1.83 -0.12 -13.68
C PRO A 172 -2.25 -1.60 -13.66
N ARG A 173 -2.30 -2.23 -14.84
CA ARG A 173 -2.40 -3.69 -14.92
C ARG A 173 -1.19 -4.36 -14.27
N PHE A 174 -1.38 -5.57 -13.79
CA PHE A 174 -0.32 -6.40 -13.24
C PHE A 174 0.81 -6.59 -14.26
N ASN A 175 2.04 -6.24 -13.88
CA ASN A 175 3.24 -6.49 -14.69
C ASN A 175 4.20 -7.35 -13.89
N GLY A 176 4.18 -8.65 -14.14
CA GLY A 176 4.98 -9.62 -13.37
C GLY A 176 6.48 -9.43 -13.53
N LYS A 177 6.98 -8.90 -14.65
CA LYS A 177 8.40 -8.55 -14.79
C LYS A 177 8.80 -7.41 -13.87
N LYS A 178 8.01 -6.32 -13.85
CA LYS A 178 8.24 -5.16 -12.95
C LYS A 178 8.10 -5.58 -11.48
N MET A 179 7.14 -6.46 -11.15
CA MET A 179 7.03 -7.03 -9.80
C MET A 179 8.23 -7.91 -9.43
N LEU A 180 8.69 -8.79 -10.33
CA LEU A 180 9.88 -9.62 -10.08
C LEU A 180 11.15 -8.78 -9.85
N GLU A 181 11.33 -7.67 -10.57
CA GLU A 181 12.42 -6.71 -10.30
C GLU A 181 12.28 -6.07 -8.90
N MET A 182 11.09 -5.65 -8.49
CA MET A 182 10.85 -5.10 -7.15
C MET A 182 11.12 -6.12 -6.03
N LEU A 183 10.96 -7.42 -6.33
CA LEU A 183 11.23 -8.54 -5.45
C LEU A 183 12.66 -9.10 -5.57
N ARG A 184 13.51 -8.56 -6.45
CA ARG A 184 14.87 -9.08 -6.69
C ARG A 184 15.68 -9.15 -5.39
N GLY A 185 16.18 -10.33 -5.07
CA GLY A 185 16.93 -10.62 -3.84
C GLY A 185 16.11 -10.66 -2.54
N LYS A 186 14.77 -10.60 -2.61
CA LYS A 186 13.87 -10.49 -1.45
C LYS A 186 13.01 -11.74 -1.23
N ARG A 187 12.46 -11.84 -0.02
CA ARG A 187 11.49 -12.87 0.41
C ARG A 187 10.11 -12.26 0.61
N MET A 188 9.11 -12.85 -0.04
CA MET A 188 7.69 -12.52 0.14
C MET A 188 6.97 -13.73 0.74
N VAL A 189 6.35 -13.57 1.90
CA VAL A 189 5.73 -14.68 2.65
C VAL A 189 4.25 -14.40 2.93
N PHE A 190 3.39 -15.30 2.46
CA PHE A 190 1.98 -15.35 2.77
C PHE A 190 1.75 -16.23 4.01
N VAL A 191 1.11 -15.70 5.05
CA VAL A 191 0.87 -16.42 6.31
C VAL A 191 -0.62 -16.39 6.63
N GLY A 192 -1.30 -17.53 6.65
CA GLY A 192 -2.75 -17.53 6.91
C GLY A 192 -3.52 -18.80 6.57
N ASP A 193 -4.81 -18.61 6.29
CA ASP A 193 -5.75 -19.66 5.89
C ASP A 193 -5.64 -20.03 4.39
N SER A 194 -6.54 -20.89 3.92
CA SER A 194 -6.52 -21.41 2.55
C SER A 194 -6.84 -20.35 1.47
N LEU A 195 -7.38 -19.18 1.84
CA LEU A 195 -7.56 -18.07 0.90
C LEU A 195 -6.25 -17.32 0.66
N ASN A 196 -5.36 -17.26 1.66
CA ASN A 196 -4.00 -16.76 1.43
C ASN A 196 -3.20 -17.71 0.54
N ARG A 197 -3.42 -19.03 0.67
CA ARG A 197 -2.87 -20.02 -0.29
C ARG A 197 -3.41 -19.78 -1.71
N ASN A 198 -4.71 -19.52 -1.84
CA ASN A 198 -5.36 -19.22 -3.12
C ASN A 198 -4.77 -17.95 -3.78
N MET A 199 -4.46 -16.91 -2.99
CA MET A 199 -3.76 -15.70 -3.45
C MET A 199 -2.29 -15.96 -3.82
N TRP A 200 -1.58 -16.77 -3.03
CA TRP A 200 -0.21 -17.17 -3.29
C TRP A 200 -0.06 -18.01 -4.58
N GLU A 201 -0.93 -19.00 -4.81
CA GLU A 201 -0.94 -19.80 -6.04
C GLU A 201 -1.19 -18.92 -7.28
N SER A 202 -2.15 -17.98 -7.20
CA SER A 202 -2.40 -16.95 -8.22
C SER A 202 -1.14 -16.13 -8.54
N LEU A 203 -0.44 -15.65 -7.50
CA LEU A 203 0.75 -14.81 -7.69
C LEU A 203 1.89 -15.59 -8.33
N VAL A 204 2.18 -16.79 -7.83
CA VAL A 204 3.23 -17.66 -8.37
C VAL A 204 2.98 -17.95 -9.86
N CYS A 205 1.73 -18.24 -10.24
CA CYS A 205 1.36 -18.42 -11.64
C CYS A 205 1.54 -17.15 -12.47
N SER A 206 1.05 -16.00 -11.99
CA SER A 206 1.16 -14.70 -12.68
C SER A 206 2.61 -14.28 -12.92
N LEU A 207 3.48 -14.45 -11.92
CA LEU A 207 4.91 -14.16 -12.02
C LEU A 207 5.60 -15.14 -12.98
N ARG A 208 5.35 -16.46 -12.86
CA ARG A 208 5.96 -17.48 -13.74
C ARG A 208 5.58 -17.25 -15.20
N MET A 209 4.33 -16.91 -15.48
CA MET A 209 3.87 -16.70 -16.86
C MET A 209 4.47 -15.45 -17.50
N SER A 210 4.98 -14.51 -16.70
CA SER A 210 5.74 -13.34 -17.16
C SER A 210 7.19 -13.64 -17.57
N LEU A 211 7.70 -14.86 -17.29
CA LEU A 211 9.06 -15.28 -17.64
C LEU A 211 9.18 -15.81 -19.08
N VAL A 212 10.36 -15.60 -19.66
CA VAL A 212 10.76 -16.20 -20.94
C VAL A 212 11.00 -17.69 -20.74
N ASP A 213 12.05 -18.07 -20.00
CA ASP A 213 12.22 -19.45 -19.54
C ASP A 213 11.39 -19.71 -18.28
N LYS A 214 10.45 -20.65 -18.38
CA LYS A 214 9.53 -21.02 -17.31
C LYS A 214 10.06 -22.19 -16.46
N LYS A 215 11.29 -22.66 -16.73
CA LYS A 215 12.02 -23.68 -15.96
C LYS A 215 12.86 -23.08 -14.82
N THR A 216 13.07 -21.76 -14.81
CA THR A 216 13.83 -21.07 -13.75
C THR A 216 13.02 -20.84 -12.45
N VAL A 217 11.80 -21.39 -12.39
CA VAL A 217 10.92 -21.41 -11.21
C VAL A 217 10.68 -22.84 -10.76
N PHE A 218 10.98 -23.13 -9.50
CA PHE A 218 10.79 -24.44 -8.89
C PHE A 218 10.38 -24.30 -7.42
N GLU A 219 9.66 -25.30 -6.92
CA GLU A 219 9.35 -25.42 -5.49
C GLU A 219 10.58 -25.99 -4.77
N VAL A 220 11.03 -25.31 -3.71
CA VAL A 220 12.30 -25.58 -3.03
C VAL A 220 12.31 -26.94 -2.33
N SER A 221 11.16 -27.42 -1.87
CA SER A 221 11.01 -28.70 -1.15
C SER A 221 10.77 -29.91 -2.08
N GLY A 222 10.60 -29.69 -3.39
CA GLY A 222 10.22 -30.72 -4.36
C GLY A 222 8.78 -31.27 -4.20
N LYS A 223 7.92 -30.67 -3.37
CA LYS A 223 6.59 -31.19 -3.03
C LYS A 223 5.54 -30.77 -4.05
N ARG A 224 4.62 -31.69 -4.38
CA ARG A 224 3.51 -31.47 -5.35
C ARG A 224 2.10 -31.46 -4.73
N GLN A 225 1.95 -31.65 -3.42
CA GLN A 225 0.65 -31.69 -2.74
C GLN A 225 0.56 -30.59 -1.68
N PHE A 226 -0.23 -29.55 -1.94
CA PHE A 226 -0.28 -28.31 -1.14
C PHE A 226 -1.18 -28.37 0.11
N ARG A 227 -1.38 -29.55 0.70
CA ARG A 227 -2.46 -29.82 1.68
C ARG A 227 -2.01 -30.31 3.05
N SER A 228 -0.91 -31.06 3.14
CA SER A 228 -0.56 -31.84 4.34
C SER A 228 0.47 -31.17 5.26
N GLU A 229 1.43 -30.39 4.75
CA GLU A 229 2.50 -29.80 5.57
C GLU A 229 2.62 -28.28 5.41
N GLY A 230 3.14 -27.59 6.43
CA GLY A 230 2.79 -26.19 6.72
C GLY A 230 3.62 -25.09 6.07
N PHE A 231 4.52 -25.39 5.13
CA PHE A 231 5.42 -24.43 4.47
C PHE A 231 5.65 -24.84 3.01
N TYR A 232 5.59 -23.88 2.08
CA TYR A 232 5.88 -24.05 0.66
C TYR A 232 6.66 -22.84 0.16
N SER A 233 7.65 -23.04 -0.72
CA SER A 233 8.46 -21.93 -1.25
C SER A 233 8.74 -22.13 -2.74
N PHE A 234 8.35 -21.17 -3.57
CA PHE A 234 8.79 -21.10 -4.96
C PHE A 234 9.97 -20.13 -5.09
N LYS A 235 11.10 -20.62 -5.62
CA LYS A 235 12.25 -19.78 -5.94
C LYS A 235 12.25 -19.39 -7.41
N PHE A 236 12.38 -18.09 -7.67
CA PHE A 236 12.55 -17.51 -9.01
C PHE A 236 14.04 -17.24 -9.22
N LYS A 237 14.74 -18.16 -9.89
CA LYS A 237 16.22 -18.20 -9.93
C LYS A 237 16.82 -16.90 -10.48
N ASP A 238 16.29 -16.38 -11.58
CA ASP A 238 16.84 -15.23 -12.32
C ASP A 238 16.72 -13.90 -11.57
N TYR A 239 15.86 -13.87 -10.53
CA TYR A 239 15.62 -12.73 -9.65
C TYR A 239 16.15 -12.97 -8.24
N ASN A 240 16.64 -14.19 -7.94
CA ASN A 240 17.02 -14.66 -6.62
C ASN A 240 16.00 -14.30 -5.52
N CYS A 241 14.70 -14.42 -5.83
CA CYS A 241 13.62 -14.11 -4.89
C CYS A 241 12.78 -15.35 -4.58
N THR A 242 12.09 -15.35 -3.43
CA THR A 242 11.20 -16.43 -3.01
C THR A 242 9.78 -15.92 -2.74
N ILE A 243 8.79 -16.72 -3.15
CA ILE A 243 7.37 -16.51 -2.90
C ILE A 243 6.87 -17.69 -2.07
N GLU A 244 6.59 -17.45 -0.80
CA GLU A 244 6.43 -18.47 0.23
C GLU A 244 5.01 -18.47 0.79
N PHE A 245 4.49 -19.64 1.18
CA PHE A 245 3.22 -19.76 1.90
C PHE A 245 3.38 -20.60 3.17
N ILE A 246 2.86 -20.08 4.27
CA ILE A 246 2.89 -20.68 5.60
C ILE A 246 1.46 -20.83 6.10
N ARG A 247 1.06 -22.08 6.32
CA ARG A 247 -0.29 -22.40 6.78
C ARG A 247 -0.44 -22.04 8.25
N SER A 248 -1.25 -21.02 8.50
CA SER A 248 -1.59 -20.53 9.84
C SER A 248 -3.03 -20.01 9.88
N PRO A 249 -4.05 -20.90 9.85
CA PRO A 249 -5.43 -20.49 9.61
C PRO A 249 -6.03 -19.55 10.65
N PHE A 250 -5.49 -19.59 11.87
CA PHE A 250 -5.88 -18.74 13.00
C PHE A 250 -4.80 -17.70 13.40
N LEU A 251 -3.64 -17.68 12.73
CA LEU A 251 -2.38 -16.98 13.10
C LEU A 251 -1.74 -17.46 14.43
N VAL A 252 -2.56 -17.78 15.43
CA VAL A 252 -2.18 -18.29 16.74
C VAL A 252 -2.14 -19.82 16.78
N GLN A 253 -1.47 -20.39 17.79
CA GLN A 253 -1.04 -21.78 17.81
C GLN A 253 -2.21 -22.77 17.98
N GLU A 254 -2.46 -23.57 16.95
CA GLU A 254 -3.24 -24.82 17.06
C GLU A 254 -2.41 -25.87 17.82
N TRP A 255 -2.88 -26.30 18.99
CA TRP A 255 -2.19 -27.30 19.81
C TRP A 255 -2.87 -28.66 19.69
N LYS A 256 -2.09 -29.71 19.40
CA LYS A 256 -2.56 -31.10 19.46
C LYS A 256 -1.86 -31.79 20.62
N LEU A 257 -2.61 -32.17 21.66
CA LEU A 257 -2.06 -32.95 22.77
C LEU A 257 -1.52 -34.29 22.24
N PRO A 258 -0.27 -34.67 22.55
CA PRO A 258 0.30 -35.94 22.14
C PRO A 258 -0.57 -37.14 22.53
N SER A 259 -0.61 -38.16 21.68
CA SER A 259 -1.22 -39.44 22.04
C SER A 259 -0.33 -40.16 23.05
N VAL A 260 -0.74 -40.18 24.31
CA VAL A 260 -0.16 -41.11 25.29
C VAL A 260 -0.59 -42.53 24.88
N LYS A 261 0.34 -43.49 24.87
CA LYS A 261 0.05 -44.90 24.49
C LYS A 261 -1.20 -45.39 25.23
N GLY A 262 -2.19 -45.87 24.46
CA GLY A 262 -3.49 -46.33 24.99
C GLY A 262 -4.63 -45.31 24.93
N PHE A 263 -4.38 -44.02 24.71
CA PHE A 263 -5.42 -42.99 24.58
C PHE A 263 -5.36 -42.27 23.23
N LYS A 264 -6.51 -42.17 22.54
CA LYS A 264 -6.66 -41.34 21.33
C LYS A 264 -6.24 -39.89 21.62
N ALA A 265 -5.60 -39.23 20.64
CA ALA A 265 -5.12 -37.84 20.74
C ALA A 265 -6.22 -36.92 21.31
N ARG A 266 -5.97 -36.32 22.48
CA ARG A 266 -7.03 -36.18 23.48
C ARG A 266 -7.83 -34.87 23.47
N ARG A 267 -7.35 -33.85 22.73
CA ARG A 267 -8.09 -32.64 22.27
C ARG A 267 -7.15 -31.81 21.38
N GLU A 268 -7.68 -31.28 20.27
CA GLU A 268 -7.08 -30.10 19.61
C GLU A 268 -7.60 -28.85 20.32
N LEU A 269 -6.74 -27.88 20.62
CA LEU A 269 -7.06 -26.61 21.27
C LEU A 269 -6.45 -25.45 20.47
N LEU A 270 -6.97 -24.23 20.66
CA LEU A 270 -6.39 -23.02 20.08
C LEU A 270 -5.89 -22.11 21.20
N ARG A 271 -4.57 -21.93 21.27
CA ARG A 271 -3.92 -20.97 22.18
C ARG A 271 -4.10 -19.57 21.62
N LEU A 272 -4.85 -18.71 22.29
CA LEU A 272 -5.12 -17.34 21.81
C LEU A 272 -3.98 -16.37 22.14
N ASP A 273 -3.13 -16.75 23.08
CA ASP A 273 -2.03 -16.02 23.69
C ASP A 273 -0.66 -16.32 23.06
N VAL A 274 -0.57 -17.39 22.26
CA VAL A 274 0.68 -17.87 21.64
C VAL A 274 0.55 -17.83 20.12
N ILE A 275 1.42 -17.07 19.44
CA ILE A 275 1.55 -17.08 17.98
C ILE A 275 2.02 -18.46 17.49
N GLN A 276 1.67 -18.87 16.27
CA GLN A 276 2.13 -20.17 15.75
C GLN A 276 3.67 -20.27 15.68
N ALA A 277 4.21 -21.44 16.06
CA ALA A 277 5.64 -21.70 16.19
C ALA A 277 6.46 -21.57 14.88
N THR A 278 5.81 -21.44 13.72
CA THR A 278 6.45 -21.22 12.42
C THR A 278 6.99 -19.79 12.22
N THR A 279 6.84 -18.91 13.22
CA THR A 279 7.29 -17.50 13.22
C THR A 279 8.76 -17.28 12.89
N SER A 280 9.66 -18.18 13.31
CA SER A 280 11.07 -18.11 12.95
C SER A 280 11.30 -18.16 11.43
N GLY A 281 10.43 -18.83 10.68
CA GLY A 281 10.52 -18.96 9.23
C GLY A 281 10.19 -17.70 8.43
N TYR A 282 9.65 -16.65 9.05
CA TYR A 282 9.17 -15.46 8.31
C TYR A 282 9.42 -14.09 8.96
N HIS A 283 9.83 -14.03 10.23
CA HIS A 283 10.07 -12.75 10.93
C HIS A 283 11.05 -11.78 10.23
N ASP A 284 11.96 -12.29 9.39
CA ASP A 284 13.02 -11.58 8.68
C ASP A 284 12.66 -11.22 7.22
N ALA A 285 11.52 -11.67 6.71
CA ALA A 285 11.10 -11.46 5.33
C ALA A 285 10.90 -9.98 4.98
N ASP A 286 11.05 -9.62 3.71
CA ASP A 286 10.89 -8.24 3.24
C ASP A 286 9.42 -7.85 3.06
N TYR A 287 8.57 -8.83 2.72
CA TYR A 287 7.12 -8.64 2.58
C TYR A 287 6.35 -9.74 3.31
N LEU A 288 5.48 -9.35 4.24
CA LEU A 288 4.62 -10.26 5.01
C LEU A 288 3.16 -10.00 4.67
N ILE A 289 2.46 -10.99 4.11
CA ILE A 289 1.03 -10.90 3.75
C ILE A 289 0.24 -11.83 4.66
N PHE A 290 -0.40 -11.27 5.69
CA PHE A 290 -1.23 -12.02 6.62
C PHE A 290 -2.69 -12.12 6.14
N ASN A 291 -3.38 -13.22 6.47
CA ASN A 291 -4.84 -13.24 6.51
C ASN A 291 -5.33 -14.15 7.66
N THR A 292 -6.57 -13.97 8.10
CA THR A 292 -7.32 -15.00 8.82
C THR A 292 -8.81 -14.67 8.88
N GLY A 293 -9.67 -15.63 8.53
CA GLY A 293 -11.13 -15.45 8.64
C GLY A 293 -11.95 -16.74 8.52
N HIS A 294 -11.70 -17.56 7.50
CA HIS A 294 -12.64 -18.64 7.13
C HIS A 294 -12.76 -19.76 8.17
N TRP A 295 -11.78 -19.87 9.07
CA TRP A 295 -11.76 -20.86 10.13
C TRP A 295 -12.43 -20.38 11.43
N TRP A 296 -12.80 -19.10 11.55
CA TRP A 296 -13.48 -18.52 12.72
C TRP A 296 -15.01 -18.74 12.73
N THR A 297 -15.45 -19.92 12.26
CA THR A 297 -16.87 -20.30 12.24
C THR A 297 -17.19 -21.22 13.43
N HIS A 298 -18.42 -21.16 13.93
CA HIS A 298 -18.87 -21.99 15.06
C HIS A 298 -18.59 -23.50 14.90
N ASN A 299 -18.60 -24.04 13.68
CA ASN A 299 -18.30 -25.46 13.46
C ASN A 299 -16.80 -25.76 13.61
N LYS A 300 -15.93 -24.86 13.13
CA LYS A 300 -14.46 -25.01 13.19
C LYS A 300 -13.90 -24.68 14.58
N THR A 301 -14.56 -23.79 15.34
CA THR A 301 -14.17 -23.39 16.70
C THR A 301 -14.90 -24.15 17.82
N ARG A 302 -15.54 -25.29 17.50
CA ARG A 302 -16.37 -26.10 18.43
C ARG A 302 -17.41 -25.30 19.23
N LYS A 303 -18.01 -24.29 18.60
CA LYS A 303 -18.95 -23.33 19.19
C LYS A 303 -18.36 -22.57 20.40
N GLY A 304 -17.03 -22.49 20.48
CA GLY A 304 -16.30 -21.89 21.59
C GLY A 304 -16.18 -22.77 22.84
N LYS A 305 -16.72 -24.00 22.83
CA LYS A 305 -16.78 -24.86 24.02
C LYS A 305 -15.53 -25.72 24.16
N ASN A 306 -14.81 -25.57 25.28
CA ASN A 306 -13.58 -26.32 25.62
C ASN A 306 -12.57 -26.38 24.46
N PHE A 307 -12.34 -25.24 23.80
CA PHE A 307 -11.51 -25.15 22.58
C PHE A 307 -10.46 -24.05 22.66
N PHE A 308 -10.83 -22.87 23.15
CA PHE A 308 -9.92 -21.74 23.31
C PHE A 308 -9.18 -21.85 24.65
N GLN A 309 -7.88 -21.58 24.62
CA GLN A 309 -7.00 -21.58 25.79
C GLN A 309 -6.20 -20.29 25.84
N GLU A 310 -5.99 -19.77 27.05
CA GLU A 310 -5.03 -18.71 27.38
C GLU A 310 -4.24 -19.16 28.61
N ASP A 311 -2.92 -18.99 28.60
CA ASP A 311 -2.02 -19.54 29.61
C ASP A 311 -2.28 -21.04 29.82
N GLU A 312 -2.61 -21.47 31.04
CA GLU A 312 -2.99 -22.85 31.38
C GLU A 312 -4.51 -23.08 31.41
N ILE A 313 -5.31 -22.02 31.21
CA ILE A 313 -6.77 -22.05 31.35
C ILE A 313 -7.44 -22.35 30.00
N VAL A 314 -8.10 -23.50 29.92
CA VAL A 314 -9.02 -23.82 28.82
C VAL A 314 -10.40 -23.24 29.16
N HIS A 315 -10.89 -22.32 28.35
CA HIS A 315 -12.20 -21.70 28.55
C HIS A 315 -13.32 -22.73 28.34
N PRO A 316 -14.23 -22.93 29.32
CA PRO A 316 -15.35 -23.86 29.19
C PRO A 316 -16.26 -23.49 28.01
N GLU A 317 -16.52 -22.19 27.84
CA GLU A 317 -17.19 -21.59 26.69
C GLU A 317 -16.71 -20.14 26.52
N LEU A 318 -16.24 -19.79 25.32
CA LEU A 318 -15.80 -18.43 24.98
C LEU A 318 -16.34 -18.00 23.61
N ASN A 319 -16.89 -16.80 23.53
CA ASN A 319 -17.47 -16.26 22.29
C ASN A 319 -16.38 -16.07 21.21
N VAL A 320 -16.67 -16.51 19.98
CA VAL A 320 -15.74 -16.47 18.84
C VAL A 320 -15.26 -15.05 18.49
N THR A 321 -16.07 -14.01 18.69
CA THR A 321 -15.70 -12.60 18.50
C THR A 321 -14.64 -12.16 19.51
N VAL A 322 -14.77 -12.60 20.77
CA VAL A 322 -13.78 -12.33 21.82
C VAL A 322 -12.48 -13.08 21.53
N ALA A 323 -12.58 -14.35 21.11
CA ALA A 323 -11.43 -15.16 20.73
C ALA A 323 -10.67 -14.60 19.52
N TYR A 324 -11.37 -14.18 18.45
CA TYR A 324 -10.79 -13.52 17.28
C TYR A 324 -10.05 -12.24 17.68
N THR A 325 -10.68 -11.41 18.52
CA THR A 325 -10.08 -10.17 19.05
C THR A 325 -8.80 -10.44 19.85
N LYS A 326 -8.79 -11.50 20.68
CA LYS A 326 -7.60 -11.91 21.45
C LYS A 326 -6.48 -12.40 20.53
N ALA A 327 -6.78 -13.28 19.57
CA ALA A 327 -5.79 -13.78 18.62
C ALA A 327 -5.17 -12.69 17.75
N LEU A 328 -5.98 -11.75 17.23
CA LEU A 328 -5.45 -10.60 16.48
C LEU A 328 -4.58 -9.68 17.36
N LYS A 329 -4.93 -9.47 18.63
CA LYS A 329 -4.07 -8.72 19.57
C LYS A 329 -2.73 -9.43 19.82
N THR A 330 -2.72 -10.76 19.89
CA THR A 330 -1.50 -11.57 20.01
C THR A 330 -0.63 -11.46 18.76
N TRP A 331 -1.23 -11.56 17.57
CA TRP A 331 -0.54 -11.31 16.30
C TRP A 331 0.04 -9.89 16.22
N ALA A 332 -0.75 -8.87 16.53
CA ALA A 332 -0.32 -7.46 16.51
C ALA A 332 0.87 -7.21 17.46
N LYS A 333 0.80 -7.72 18.70
CA LYS A 333 1.92 -7.67 19.66
C LYS A 333 3.16 -8.40 19.14
N TRP A 334 2.99 -9.53 18.45
CA TRP A 334 4.11 -10.26 17.86
C TRP A 334 4.76 -9.46 16.72
N VAL A 335 3.97 -8.86 15.81
CA VAL A 335 4.49 -8.01 14.73
C VAL A 335 5.26 -6.82 15.31
N ASP A 336 4.66 -6.07 16.24
CA ASP A 336 5.28 -4.90 16.88
C ASP A 336 6.56 -5.21 17.67
N LYS A 337 6.77 -6.47 18.08
CA LYS A 337 7.96 -6.90 18.82
C LYS A 337 9.06 -7.50 17.93
N ASN A 338 8.70 -8.20 16.85
CA ASN A 338 9.64 -9.07 16.13
C ASN A 338 9.91 -8.63 14.68
N VAL A 339 9.06 -7.78 14.08
CA VAL A 339 9.20 -7.35 12.69
C VAL A 339 9.90 -5.99 12.63
N ASN A 340 11.00 -5.90 11.88
CA ASN A 340 11.69 -4.64 11.65
C ASN A 340 10.95 -3.81 10.60
N LYS A 341 10.12 -2.87 11.05
CA LYS A 341 9.32 -1.96 10.19
C LYS A 341 10.12 -1.10 9.20
N ASN A 342 11.44 -0.98 9.36
CA ASN A 342 12.31 -0.26 8.41
C ASN A 342 12.82 -1.16 7.26
N LYS A 343 12.67 -2.48 7.39
CA LYS A 343 13.05 -3.48 6.36
C LYS A 343 11.83 -4.19 5.78
N THR A 344 10.91 -4.59 6.65
CA THR A 344 9.77 -5.45 6.33
C THR A 344 8.50 -4.63 6.20
N GLN A 345 7.82 -4.75 5.06
CA GLN A 345 6.48 -4.20 4.88
C GLN A 345 5.42 -5.26 5.22
N VAL A 346 4.53 -4.92 6.14
CA VAL A 346 3.45 -5.80 6.60
C VAL A 346 2.14 -5.46 5.89
N PHE A 347 1.48 -6.47 5.37
CA PHE A 347 0.17 -6.42 4.74
C PHE A 347 -0.80 -7.32 5.50
N PHE A 348 -2.08 -6.97 5.48
CA PHE A 348 -3.15 -7.85 5.91
C PHE A 348 -4.24 -7.89 4.84
N ALA A 349 -4.58 -9.07 4.33
CA ALA A 349 -5.67 -9.28 3.39
C ALA A 349 -7.03 -9.40 4.10
N GLY A 350 -7.99 -8.61 3.65
CA GLY A 350 -9.36 -8.61 4.14
C GLY A 350 -10.09 -9.94 3.95
N TYR A 351 -11.32 -10.00 4.47
CA TYR A 351 -12.13 -11.21 4.43
C TYR A 351 -12.67 -11.44 3.02
N SER A 352 -12.21 -12.50 2.35
CA SER A 352 -12.81 -12.95 1.09
C SER A 352 -14.25 -13.41 1.31
N ALA A 353 -15.21 -12.89 0.55
CA ALA A 353 -16.60 -13.33 0.60
C ALA A 353 -16.79 -14.82 0.24
N SER A 354 -17.93 -15.39 0.64
CA SER A 354 -18.35 -16.76 0.33
C SER A 354 -19.84 -16.79 -0.04
N HIS A 355 -20.19 -17.33 -1.20
CA HIS A 355 -21.54 -17.18 -1.79
C HIS A 355 -22.37 -18.47 -1.75
N PHE A 356 -22.65 -19.01 -0.57
CA PHE A 356 -23.55 -20.17 -0.45
C PHE A 356 -25.03 -19.76 -0.48
N ARG A 357 -25.77 -20.28 -1.46
CA ARG A 357 -27.25 -20.15 -1.54
C ARG A 357 -27.94 -21.37 -0.94
N LYS A 358 -29.12 -21.17 -0.35
CA LYS A 358 -30.01 -22.22 0.19
C LYS A 358 -29.38 -23.14 1.26
N GLY A 359 -28.30 -22.72 1.91
CA GLY A 359 -27.62 -23.46 2.97
C GLY A 359 -26.23 -22.89 3.25
N GLN A 360 -25.50 -23.52 4.16
CA GLN A 360 -24.08 -23.24 4.44
C GLN A 360 -23.21 -24.35 3.81
N TRP A 361 -21.89 -24.16 3.81
CA TRP A 361 -20.91 -25.14 3.31
C TRP A 361 -21.10 -26.57 3.84
N ASN A 362 -21.61 -26.71 5.08
CA ASN A 362 -21.85 -27.98 5.74
C ASN A 362 -23.34 -28.40 5.79
N SER A 363 -24.25 -27.65 5.16
CA SER A 363 -25.70 -27.92 5.19
C SER A 363 -26.36 -27.82 3.81
N GLY A 364 -25.62 -28.16 2.76
CA GLY A 364 -26.15 -28.27 1.39
C GLY A 364 -26.21 -26.96 0.60
N GLY A 365 -25.50 -25.90 1.05
CA GLY A 365 -25.39 -24.64 0.32
C GLY A 365 -24.67 -24.78 -1.02
N LYS A 366 -25.04 -23.94 -2.00
CA LYS A 366 -24.61 -24.04 -3.41
C LYS A 366 -24.37 -22.70 -4.10
N CYS A 367 -23.50 -22.69 -5.12
CA CYS A 367 -23.15 -21.58 -6.00
C CYS A 367 -23.04 -21.98 -7.49
N ASP A 368 -23.41 -23.21 -7.88
CA ASP A 368 -23.50 -23.61 -9.30
C ASP A 368 -24.51 -22.77 -10.09
N GLY A 369 -24.16 -22.45 -11.34
CA GLY A 369 -25.00 -21.60 -12.21
C GLY A 369 -24.93 -20.10 -11.91
N GLU A 370 -24.07 -19.64 -11.01
CA GLU A 370 -23.70 -18.23 -10.92
C GLU A 370 -22.59 -17.92 -11.94
N THR A 371 -22.94 -17.17 -12.99
CA THR A 371 -22.04 -16.86 -14.12
C THR A 371 -21.71 -15.37 -14.27
N GLU A 372 -22.39 -14.51 -13.50
CA GLU A 372 -22.25 -13.06 -13.50
C GLU A 372 -22.09 -12.53 -12.07
N PRO A 373 -21.37 -11.41 -11.86
CA PRO A 373 -21.24 -10.78 -10.56
C PRO A 373 -22.56 -10.13 -10.11
N ILE A 374 -22.61 -9.72 -8.84
CA ILE A 374 -23.58 -8.74 -8.35
C ILE A 374 -23.21 -7.38 -8.95
N THR A 375 -24.21 -6.62 -9.40
CA THR A 375 -24.04 -5.30 -10.04
C THR A 375 -24.66 -4.14 -9.26
N ASP A 376 -25.42 -4.44 -8.20
CA ASP A 376 -26.14 -3.48 -7.37
C ASP A 376 -25.77 -3.71 -5.90
N ASP A 377 -25.16 -2.68 -5.29
CA ASP A 377 -24.63 -2.69 -3.92
C ASP A 377 -25.67 -3.11 -2.86
N LYS A 378 -26.98 -2.98 -3.12
CA LYS A 378 -28.03 -3.39 -2.17
C LYS A 378 -28.11 -4.90 -1.93
N TYR A 379 -27.52 -5.71 -2.80
CA TYR A 379 -27.45 -7.17 -2.66
C TYR A 379 -26.16 -7.66 -1.99
N LEU A 380 -25.24 -6.76 -1.65
CA LEU A 380 -24.02 -7.09 -0.91
C LEU A 380 -24.35 -7.43 0.56
N ALA A 381 -23.52 -8.29 1.14
CA ALA A 381 -23.57 -8.62 2.54
C ALA A 381 -23.14 -7.43 3.43
N ALA A 382 -23.69 -7.38 4.64
CA ALA A 382 -23.25 -6.41 5.64
C ALA A 382 -21.77 -6.61 5.98
N TYR A 383 -21.00 -5.52 6.04
CA TYR A 383 -19.55 -5.56 6.24
C TYR A 383 -19.15 -6.38 7.49
N PRO A 384 -18.34 -7.45 7.34
CA PRO A 384 -18.11 -8.42 8.41
C PRO A 384 -17.57 -7.82 9.72
N TRP A 385 -18.12 -8.26 10.85
CA TRP A 385 -17.65 -7.83 12.18
C TRP A 385 -16.15 -8.11 12.38
N MET A 386 -15.62 -9.19 11.78
CA MET A 386 -14.19 -9.53 11.81
C MET A 386 -13.32 -8.40 11.25
N MET A 387 -13.75 -7.74 10.18
CA MET A 387 -12.97 -6.66 9.58
C MET A 387 -12.99 -5.39 10.44
N LYS A 388 -14.13 -5.08 11.07
CA LYS A 388 -14.21 -4.02 12.09
C LYS A 388 -13.30 -4.29 13.29
N THR A 389 -13.17 -5.56 13.70
CA THR A 389 -12.21 -5.96 14.74
C THR A 389 -10.76 -5.81 14.27
N LEU A 390 -10.44 -6.22 13.05
CA LEU A 390 -9.12 -6.07 12.44
C LEU A 390 -8.70 -4.59 12.37
N GLU A 391 -9.57 -3.74 11.84
CA GLU A 391 -9.38 -2.28 11.75
C GLU A 391 -9.08 -1.66 13.13
N SER A 392 -9.83 -2.07 14.17
CA SER A 392 -9.61 -1.62 15.56
C SER A 392 -8.33 -2.17 16.22
N VAL A 393 -7.71 -3.20 15.65
CA VAL A 393 -6.41 -3.74 16.09
C VAL A 393 -5.26 -3.07 15.34
N ILE A 394 -5.30 -3.02 14.00
CA ILE A 394 -4.21 -2.45 13.19
C ILE A 394 -4.04 -0.95 13.43
N SER A 395 -5.12 -0.22 13.71
CA SER A 395 -5.08 1.21 14.10
C SER A 395 -4.35 1.49 15.42
N LYS A 396 -3.99 0.45 16.19
CA LYS A 396 -3.28 0.55 17.47
C LYS A 396 -1.87 -0.07 17.43
N MET A 397 -1.43 -0.53 16.27
CA MET A 397 -0.09 -1.11 16.07
C MET A 397 0.98 -0.03 15.91
N LYS A 398 2.19 -0.32 16.37
CA LYS A 398 3.38 0.53 16.17
C LYS A 398 4.04 0.30 14.81
N THR A 399 3.88 -0.91 14.27
CA THR A 399 4.30 -1.30 12.92
C THR A 399 3.18 -0.97 11.95
N PRO A 400 3.41 -0.14 10.91
CA PRO A 400 2.42 0.13 9.88
C PRO A 400 1.99 -1.15 9.16
N VAL A 401 0.69 -1.33 8.97
CA VAL A 401 0.10 -2.44 8.22
C VAL A 401 -0.68 -1.90 7.03
N VAL A 402 -0.32 -2.33 5.83
CA VAL A 402 -1.08 -2.05 4.61
C VAL A 402 -2.28 -2.98 4.55
N TYR A 403 -3.48 -2.45 4.81
CA TYR A 403 -4.70 -3.22 4.75
C TYR A 403 -5.18 -3.37 3.30
N LEU A 404 -5.07 -4.59 2.75
CA LEU A 404 -5.63 -4.93 1.45
C LEU A 404 -7.13 -5.22 1.64
N ASN A 405 -7.98 -4.19 1.58
CA ASN A 405 -9.41 -4.33 1.83
C ASN A 405 -10.17 -4.97 0.65
N ILE A 406 -9.92 -6.25 0.42
CA ILE A 406 -10.56 -7.06 -0.63
C ILE A 406 -12.01 -7.47 -0.28
N THR A 407 -12.54 -7.03 0.86
CA THR A 407 -13.81 -7.53 1.39
C THR A 407 -14.99 -7.16 0.48
N LYS A 408 -15.18 -5.86 0.20
CA LYS A 408 -16.28 -5.40 -0.69
C LYS A 408 -16.11 -5.92 -2.11
N MET A 409 -14.88 -5.87 -2.66
CA MET A 409 -14.64 -6.29 -4.03
C MET A 409 -14.94 -7.79 -4.25
N THR A 410 -14.70 -8.65 -3.26
CA THR A 410 -14.96 -10.09 -3.39
C THR A 410 -16.44 -10.44 -3.28
N ASP A 411 -17.21 -9.66 -2.52
CA ASP A 411 -18.65 -9.87 -2.29
C ASP A 411 -19.51 -9.58 -3.54
N TYR A 412 -18.98 -8.85 -4.52
CA TYR A 412 -19.60 -8.80 -5.85
C TYR A 412 -19.49 -10.13 -6.61
N ARG A 413 -18.49 -10.98 -6.32
CA ARG A 413 -17.99 -12.00 -7.26
C ARG A 413 -18.57 -13.39 -7.05
N LYS A 414 -19.88 -13.51 -6.87
CA LYS A 414 -20.58 -14.82 -6.77
C LYS A 414 -20.28 -15.79 -7.93
N ASP A 415 -19.87 -15.28 -9.08
CA ASP A 415 -19.44 -16.00 -10.29
C ASP A 415 -18.05 -16.66 -10.21
N GLY A 416 -17.14 -16.14 -9.37
CA GLY A 416 -15.72 -16.53 -9.40
C GLY A 416 -15.35 -17.84 -8.69
N HIS A 417 -16.31 -18.52 -8.05
CA HIS A 417 -16.07 -19.70 -7.22
C HIS A 417 -15.92 -21.02 -8.03
N PRO A 418 -15.14 -22.01 -7.56
CA PRO A 418 -15.06 -23.32 -8.19
C PRO A 418 -16.38 -24.09 -8.21
N SER A 419 -17.24 -23.95 -7.20
CA SER A 419 -18.51 -24.66 -7.12
C SER A 419 -18.33 -26.19 -7.29
N ILE A 420 -18.92 -26.80 -8.32
CA ILE A 420 -18.73 -28.20 -8.74
C ILE A 420 -17.41 -28.45 -9.48
N TYR A 421 -16.80 -27.41 -10.05
CA TYR A 421 -15.52 -27.42 -10.76
C TYR A 421 -14.31 -27.43 -9.82
N ARG A 422 -14.52 -27.71 -8.53
CA ARG A 422 -13.49 -28.12 -7.56
C ARG A 422 -12.94 -29.54 -7.80
N LEU A 423 -13.61 -30.32 -8.64
CA LEU A 423 -13.27 -31.68 -9.03
C LEU A 423 -13.50 -31.82 -10.55
N PRO A 424 -12.74 -32.68 -11.24
CA PRO A 424 -12.98 -32.99 -12.65
C PRO A 424 -14.33 -33.70 -12.81
N GLU A 425 -14.91 -33.61 -14.01
CA GLU A 425 -16.24 -34.14 -14.31
C GLU A 425 -16.41 -35.63 -13.97
N THR A 426 -15.38 -36.44 -14.23
CA THR A 426 -15.32 -37.88 -13.92
C THR A 426 -15.43 -38.21 -12.44
N GLU A 427 -15.16 -37.26 -11.54
CA GLU A 427 -15.27 -37.42 -10.08
C GLU A 427 -16.52 -36.78 -9.48
N ARG A 428 -17.31 -36.03 -10.29
CA ARG A 428 -18.53 -35.37 -9.80
C ARG A 428 -19.62 -36.38 -9.48
N ARG A 429 -20.36 -36.11 -8.41
CA ARG A 429 -21.50 -36.93 -7.97
C ARG A 429 -22.67 -36.04 -7.57
N PRO A 430 -23.93 -36.43 -7.83
CA PRO A 430 -25.10 -35.72 -7.31
C PRO A 430 -25.00 -35.51 -5.79
N GLY A 431 -25.26 -34.29 -5.34
CA GLY A 431 -25.19 -33.94 -3.91
C GLY A 431 -23.78 -33.70 -3.35
N MET A 432 -22.71 -33.71 -4.17
CA MET A 432 -21.37 -33.35 -3.70
C MET A 432 -21.30 -31.93 -3.11
N THR A 433 -20.48 -31.73 -2.08
CA THR A 433 -20.22 -30.41 -1.49
C THR A 433 -19.49 -29.51 -2.49
N GLN A 434 -20.12 -28.41 -2.87
CA GLN A 434 -19.53 -27.38 -3.71
C GLN A 434 -18.54 -26.50 -2.93
N ASP A 435 -17.58 -25.91 -3.62
CA ASP A 435 -16.69 -24.90 -3.05
C ASP A 435 -17.16 -23.49 -3.42
N CYS A 436 -17.80 -22.81 -2.47
CA CYS A 436 -18.28 -21.43 -2.62
C CYS A 436 -17.53 -20.49 -1.66
N SER A 437 -16.28 -20.81 -1.33
CA SER A 437 -15.39 -20.00 -0.50
C SER A 437 -14.08 -19.67 -1.20
N HIS A 438 -13.44 -20.66 -1.83
CA HIS A 438 -12.23 -20.43 -2.64
C HIS A 438 -12.59 -19.94 -4.04
N TRP A 439 -11.58 -19.65 -4.85
CA TRP A 439 -11.70 -19.00 -6.15
C TRP A 439 -11.06 -19.83 -7.26
N CYS A 440 -11.69 -19.79 -8.43
CA CYS A 440 -11.05 -20.27 -9.66
C CYS A 440 -9.78 -19.46 -9.96
N LEU A 441 -8.77 -20.16 -10.49
CA LEU A 441 -7.51 -19.58 -10.96
C LEU A 441 -7.28 -19.93 -12.45
N PRO A 442 -7.02 -18.95 -13.34
CA PRO A 442 -7.09 -17.50 -13.12
C PRO A 442 -8.48 -17.03 -12.66
N GLY A 443 -8.56 -15.85 -12.05
CA GLY A 443 -9.78 -15.31 -11.46
C GLY A 443 -9.55 -14.23 -10.40
N VAL A 444 -10.48 -14.12 -9.45
CA VAL A 444 -10.58 -13.00 -8.48
C VAL A 444 -9.28 -12.73 -7.68
N PRO A 445 -8.51 -13.74 -7.22
CA PRO A 445 -7.24 -13.49 -6.52
C PRO A 445 -6.16 -12.82 -7.37
N ASP A 446 -6.23 -12.90 -8.71
CA ASP A 446 -5.30 -12.18 -9.59
C ASP A 446 -5.48 -10.66 -9.43
N SER A 447 -6.71 -10.20 -9.15
CA SER A 447 -6.99 -8.78 -8.84
C SER A 447 -6.51 -8.38 -7.43
N TRP A 448 -6.53 -9.29 -6.45
CA TRP A 448 -5.91 -9.02 -5.14
C TRP A 448 -4.39 -8.84 -5.28
N ASN A 449 -3.76 -9.65 -6.13
CA ASN A 449 -2.35 -9.55 -6.46
C ASN A 449 -2.02 -8.30 -7.28
N GLN A 450 -2.95 -7.82 -8.12
CA GLN A 450 -2.84 -6.49 -8.73
C GLN A 450 -2.86 -5.37 -7.67
N LEU A 451 -3.74 -5.42 -6.67
CA LEU A 451 -3.79 -4.41 -5.60
C LEU A 451 -2.57 -4.45 -4.68
N LEU A 452 -2.04 -5.64 -4.39
CA LEU A 452 -0.74 -5.82 -3.72
C LEU A 452 0.39 -5.19 -4.56
N TYR A 453 0.45 -5.48 -5.85
CA TYR A 453 1.44 -4.91 -6.78
C TYR A 453 1.38 -3.37 -6.81
N VAL A 454 0.18 -2.78 -6.89
CA VAL A 454 -0.03 -1.32 -6.87
C VAL A 454 0.41 -0.73 -5.52
N SER A 455 0.08 -1.38 -4.42
CA SER A 455 0.49 -0.94 -3.06
C SER A 455 2.02 -0.94 -2.90
N LEU A 456 2.70 -1.95 -3.45
CA LEU A 456 4.17 -2.01 -3.50
C LEU A 456 4.77 -0.91 -4.39
N LEU A 457 4.15 -0.60 -5.53
CA LEU A 457 4.59 0.50 -6.41
C LEU A 457 4.50 1.85 -5.71
N MET A 458 3.37 2.14 -5.06
CA MET A 458 3.16 3.38 -4.31
C MET A 458 4.21 3.54 -3.21
N SER A 459 4.49 2.45 -2.48
CA SER A 459 5.50 2.41 -1.42
C SER A 459 6.92 2.68 -1.94
N SER A 460 7.27 2.09 -3.10
CA SER A 460 8.60 2.32 -3.72
C SER A 460 8.79 3.73 -4.26
N LYS A 461 7.72 4.37 -4.77
CA LYS A 461 7.78 5.79 -5.18
C LYS A 461 7.99 6.71 -3.99
N SER A 462 7.37 6.43 -2.83
CA SER A 462 7.57 7.25 -1.62
C SER A 462 8.99 7.18 -1.05
N SER A 463 9.66 6.03 -1.13
CA SER A 463 11.08 5.94 -0.75
C SER A 463 11.98 6.68 -1.75
N GLU A 464 11.77 6.50 -3.06
CA GLU A 464 12.57 7.21 -4.08
C GLU A 464 12.40 8.74 -3.99
N SER A 465 11.20 9.25 -3.69
CA SER A 465 11.00 10.68 -3.46
C SER A 465 11.72 11.20 -2.22
N LEU A 466 11.74 10.42 -1.13
CA LEU A 466 12.40 10.79 0.12
C LEU A 466 13.92 10.80 -0.05
N ASP A 467 14.49 9.81 -0.73
CA ASP A 467 15.93 9.74 -1.04
C ASP A 467 16.39 10.93 -1.91
N VAL A 468 15.58 11.32 -2.90
CA VAL A 468 15.82 12.51 -3.74
C VAL A 468 15.72 13.81 -2.93
N GLU A 469 14.80 13.90 -1.97
CA GLU A 469 14.68 15.06 -1.09
C GLU A 469 15.85 15.17 -0.09
N LEU A 470 16.30 14.04 0.46
CA LEU A 470 17.49 13.98 1.32
C LEU A 470 18.74 14.41 0.55
N ALA A 471 18.96 13.88 -0.65
CA ALA A 471 20.09 14.23 -1.51
C ALA A 471 20.06 15.72 -1.91
N LYS A 472 18.88 16.29 -2.20
CA LYS A 472 18.74 17.74 -2.42
C LYS A 472 19.16 18.56 -1.20
N LYS A 473 18.76 18.14 0.01
CA LYS A 473 19.12 18.84 1.25
C LYS A 473 20.63 18.84 1.49
N GLU A 474 21.30 17.70 1.30
CA GLU A 474 22.76 17.60 1.41
C GLU A 474 23.49 18.50 0.40
N ILE A 475 23.02 18.55 -0.85
CA ILE A 475 23.57 19.42 -1.90
C ILE A 475 23.39 20.90 -1.54
N ILE A 476 22.20 21.30 -1.04
CA ILE A 476 21.92 22.67 -0.60
C ILE A 476 22.84 23.05 0.58
N GLU A 477 22.96 22.19 1.59
CA GLU A 477 23.78 22.46 2.77
C GLU A 477 25.27 22.59 2.42
N ALA A 478 25.78 21.73 1.52
CA ALA A 478 27.14 21.84 0.98
C ALA A 478 27.34 23.16 0.19
N HIS A 479 26.35 23.59 -0.59
CA HIS A 479 26.40 24.85 -1.32
C HIS A 479 26.38 26.07 -0.38
N LEU A 480 25.47 26.11 0.59
CA LEU A 480 25.38 27.16 1.62
C LEU A 480 26.68 27.29 2.41
N LYS A 481 27.26 26.16 2.83
CA LYS A 481 28.56 26.12 3.52
C LYS A 481 29.68 26.72 2.67
N ARG A 482 29.69 26.47 1.35
CA ARG A 482 30.64 27.07 0.40
C ARG A 482 30.40 28.57 0.23
N MET A 483 29.15 29.01 0.07
CA MET A 483 28.80 30.44 -0.08
C MET A 483 29.11 31.26 1.18
N ARG A 484 28.95 30.68 2.37
CA ARG A 484 29.36 31.29 3.64
C ARG A 484 30.86 31.58 3.70
N VAL A 485 31.73 30.81 3.02
CA VAL A 485 33.17 31.12 2.91
C VAL A 485 33.39 32.39 2.07
N PHE A 486 32.67 32.54 0.96
CA PHE A 486 32.73 33.74 0.11
C PHE A 486 32.21 34.98 0.86
N ALA A 487 31.04 34.91 1.50
CA ALA A 487 30.51 36.00 2.31
C ALA A 487 31.50 36.48 3.39
N ASN A 488 32.17 35.55 4.09
CA ASN A 488 33.23 35.89 5.06
C ASN A 488 34.52 36.46 4.41
N ARG A 489 34.83 36.13 3.14
CA ARG A 489 35.90 36.80 2.37
C ARG A 489 35.50 38.23 2.01
N ALA A 490 34.25 38.45 1.61
CA ALA A 490 33.71 39.77 1.28
C ALA A 490 33.65 40.70 2.51
N LEU A 491 33.20 40.22 3.68
CA LEU A 491 33.20 41.02 4.91
C LEU A 491 34.61 41.41 5.38
N ARG A 492 35.63 40.58 5.11
CA ARG A 492 37.04 40.94 5.35
C ARG A 492 37.51 42.08 4.46
N LEU A 493 37.12 42.07 3.17
CA LEU A 493 37.37 43.20 2.26
C LEU A 493 36.68 44.47 2.78
N HIS A 494 35.38 44.40 3.10
CA HIS A 494 34.61 45.53 3.63
C HIS A 494 35.28 46.17 4.85
N ARG A 495 35.73 45.35 5.81
CA ARG A 495 36.51 45.80 6.98
C ARG A 495 37.84 46.46 6.58
N SER A 496 38.57 45.90 5.62
CA SER A 496 39.86 46.48 5.18
C SER A 496 39.69 47.84 4.49
N SER A 497 38.52 48.11 3.91
CA SER A 497 38.14 49.41 3.33
C SER A 497 37.56 50.40 4.36
N GLY A 498 37.76 50.17 5.67
CA GLY A 498 37.26 51.03 6.75
C GLY A 498 35.82 50.75 7.20
N GLY A 499 35.19 49.69 6.69
CA GLY A 499 33.83 49.29 7.07
C GLY A 499 33.72 48.69 8.48
N LYS A 500 32.50 48.67 9.03
CA LYS A 500 32.21 48.10 10.36
C LYS A 500 32.40 46.57 10.37
N ILE A 501 32.51 45.99 11.56
CA ILE A 501 32.67 44.54 11.73
C ILE A 501 31.29 43.88 11.72
N TYR A 502 31.07 42.96 10.78
CA TYR A 502 29.85 42.16 10.64
C TYR A 502 30.15 40.66 10.75
N GLU A 503 29.12 39.86 11.00
CA GLU A 503 29.12 38.40 10.89
C GLU A 503 27.96 37.91 10.00
N VAL A 504 28.20 36.85 9.24
CA VAL A 504 27.23 36.31 8.27
C VAL A 504 26.10 35.60 9.00
N VAL A 505 24.88 36.05 8.78
CA VAL A 505 23.64 35.44 9.32
C VAL A 505 23.13 34.38 8.36
N ASP A 506 22.96 34.71 7.08
CA ASP A 506 22.41 33.78 6.06
C ASP A 506 22.87 34.12 4.63
N ILE A 507 22.63 33.23 3.66
CA ILE A 507 22.92 33.41 2.23
C ILE A 507 21.61 33.47 1.45
N HIS A 508 21.38 34.54 0.68
CA HIS A 508 20.09 34.79 0.01
C HIS A 508 20.14 34.51 -1.50
N GLY A 509 21.27 34.79 -2.16
CA GLY A 509 21.34 34.74 -3.62
C GLY A 509 22.75 34.62 -4.15
N HIS A 510 22.95 33.84 -5.20
CA HIS A 510 24.25 33.68 -5.85
C HIS A 510 24.08 33.54 -7.38
N GLY A 511 24.70 34.46 -8.12
CA GLY A 511 24.82 34.42 -9.58
C GLY A 511 26.28 34.25 -9.99
N HIS A 512 26.53 33.62 -11.14
CA HIS A 512 27.86 33.55 -11.73
C HIS A 512 27.82 33.61 -13.26
N GLY A 513 28.82 34.26 -13.85
CA GLY A 513 29.11 34.24 -15.27
C GLY A 513 30.53 33.70 -15.51
N ILE A 514 30.72 32.90 -16.56
CA ILE A 514 32.03 32.35 -16.96
C ILE A 514 32.36 32.91 -18.34
N PHE A 515 33.62 33.23 -18.56
CA PHE A 515 34.12 33.78 -19.82
C PHE A 515 35.46 33.15 -20.20
N SER A 516 35.89 33.34 -21.46
CA SER A 516 37.09 32.74 -22.06
C SER A 516 38.41 32.96 -21.30
N HIS A 517 38.45 33.92 -20.37
CA HIS A 517 39.63 34.30 -19.59
C HIS A 517 39.39 34.37 -18.06
N GLY A 518 38.22 33.96 -17.55
CA GLY A 518 37.88 34.10 -16.14
C GLY A 518 36.42 33.83 -15.76
N ALA A 519 35.99 34.33 -14.60
CA ALA A 519 34.61 34.27 -14.14
C ALA A 519 34.26 35.43 -13.20
N VAL A 520 33.00 35.86 -13.17
CA VAL A 520 32.44 36.82 -12.19
C VAL A 520 31.41 36.08 -11.34
N ARG A 521 31.38 36.35 -10.04
CA ARG A 521 30.28 35.92 -9.14
C ARG A 521 29.69 37.11 -8.41
N HIS A 522 28.38 37.12 -8.29
CA HIS A 522 27.62 38.04 -7.46
C HIS A 522 26.95 37.26 -6.33
N LEU A 523 27.03 37.75 -5.10
CA LEU A 523 26.54 37.08 -3.90
C LEU A 523 25.78 38.06 -3.02
N ASN A 524 24.53 37.74 -2.68
CA ASN A 524 23.80 38.38 -1.60
C ASN A 524 23.78 37.49 -0.36
N PHE A 525 24.04 38.12 0.78
CA PHE A 525 24.02 37.48 2.09
C PHE A 525 23.54 38.46 3.15
N ALA A 526 22.85 37.94 4.16
CA ALA A 526 22.50 38.68 5.36
C ALA A 526 23.68 38.71 6.32
N ALA A 527 23.94 39.86 6.93
CA ALA A 527 24.93 40.01 7.98
C ALA A 527 24.46 40.96 9.09
N LYS A 528 24.97 40.75 10.30
CA LYS A 528 24.66 41.55 11.50
C LYS A 528 25.94 42.12 12.08
N ARG A 529 25.89 43.30 12.71
CA ARG A 529 27.08 43.90 13.32
C ARG A 529 27.54 43.06 14.52
N LYS A 530 28.82 42.70 14.52
CA LYS A 530 29.38 41.80 15.52
C LYS A 530 29.52 42.51 16.87
N GLY A 531 28.97 41.91 17.93
CA GLY A 531 29.02 42.45 19.29
C GLY A 531 27.84 43.39 19.65
N ASP A 532 26.87 43.58 18.75
CA ASP A 532 25.64 44.33 19.01
C ASP A 532 24.43 43.37 18.91
N PRO A 533 23.91 42.85 20.05
CA PRO A 533 22.76 41.93 20.07
C PRO A 533 21.49 42.53 19.46
N ASN A 534 21.38 43.86 19.40
CA ASN A 534 20.22 44.58 18.89
C ASN A 534 20.45 45.15 17.48
N ALA A 535 21.62 44.90 16.87
CA ALA A 535 21.86 45.32 15.49
C ALA A 535 20.83 44.73 14.52
N PRO A 536 20.31 45.53 13.58
CA PRO A 536 19.48 45.03 12.50
C PRO A 536 20.29 44.12 11.57
N VAL A 537 19.58 43.25 10.85
CA VAL A 537 20.16 42.41 9.80
C VAL A 537 20.15 43.20 8.49
N GLU A 538 21.36 43.43 7.97
CA GLU A 538 21.62 44.15 6.73
C GLU A 538 21.94 43.14 5.62
N VAL A 539 21.39 43.32 4.41
CA VAL A 539 21.73 42.52 3.24
C VAL A 539 22.90 43.16 2.52
N PHE A 540 23.91 42.37 2.20
CA PHE A 540 25.09 42.78 1.45
C PHE A 540 25.00 42.32 0.00
N PHE A 541 25.71 43.03 -0.88
CA PHE A 541 26.13 42.57 -2.19
C PHE A 541 27.65 42.41 -2.19
N ALA A 542 28.14 41.31 -2.73
CA ALA A 542 29.56 41.10 -2.97
C ALA A 542 29.82 40.61 -4.41
N GLU A 543 30.89 41.15 -5.00
CA GLU A 543 31.39 40.75 -6.30
C GLU A 543 32.74 40.05 -6.13
N PHE A 544 32.92 38.94 -6.85
CA PHE A 544 34.16 38.21 -6.94
C PHE A 544 34.59 38.10 -8.41
N ILE A 545 35.85 38.42 -8.70
CA ILE A 545 36.44 38.26 -10.02
C ILE A 545 37.48 37.13 -9.96
N SER A 546 37.38 36.19 -10.88
CA SER A 546 38.40 35.20 -11.20
C SER A 546 39.02 35.55 -12.54
N THR A 547 40.35 35.55 -12.61
CA THR A 547 41.14 35.63 -13.84
C THR A 547 41.98 34.37 -14.00
N ARG A 548 42.80 34.28 -15.06
CA ARG A 548 43.80 33.20 -15.20
C ARG A 548 44.84 33.17 -14.07
N TYR A 549 45.08 34.31 -13.42
CA TYR A 549 46.15 34.47 -12.41
C TYR A 549 45.62 34.49 -10.97
N GLU A 550 44.39 34.94 -10.74
CA GLU A 550 43.82 35.10 -9.39
C GLU A 550 42.39 34.56 -9.32
N LYS A 551 42.10 33.68 -8.35
CA LYS A 551 40.78 33.03 -8.23
C LYS A 551 39.90 33.65 -7.14
N ASP A 552 38.66 33.94 -7.55
CA ASP A 552 37.56 34.45 -6.74
C ASP A 552 37.99 35.61 -5.81
N ARG A 553 38.77 36.57 -6.32
CA ARG A 553 39.13 37.78 -5.58
C ARG A 553 37.89 38.58 -5.29
N ALA A 554 37.60 38.80 -4.00
CA ALA A 554 36.58 39.77 -3.60
C ALA A 554 37.00 41.15 -4.14
N ASN A 555 36.16 41.72 -5.00
CA ASN A 555 36.38 43.02 -5.62
C ASN A 555 35.56 44.09 -4.91
N ILE A 556 34.31 43.76 -4.56
CA ILE A 556 33.33 44.68 -3.95
C ILE A 556 32.61 43.95 -2.81
N CYS A 557 32.33 44.66 -1.73
CA CYS A 557 31.43 44.23 -0.67
C CYS A 557 30.75 45.46 -0.03
N ARG A 558 29.44 45.62 -0.24
CA ARG A 558 28.66 46.79 0.20
C ARG A 558 27.33 46.36 0.82
N PRO A 559 26.85 47.04 1.89
CA PRO A 559 25.47 46.88 2.35
C PRO A 559 24.52 47.50 1.30
N LEU A 560 23.41 46.82 1.04
CA LEU A 560 22.30 47.33 0.22
C LEU A 560 21.18 47.95 1.07
N GLY A 561 21.08 47.58 2.36
CA GLY A 561 20.03 48.03 3.26
C GLY A 561 19.45 46.91 4.14
N LEU A 562 18.28 47.16 4.74
CA LEU A 562 17.62 46.24 5.67
C LEU A 562 16.95 45.07 4.94
N SER A 563 17.06 43.87 5.53
CA SER A 563 16.64 42.60 4.89
C SER A 563 15.22 42.60 4.31
N ALA A 564 14.23 43.10 5.07
CA ALA A 564 12.82 43.04 4.70
C ALA A 564 12.45 43.85 3.44
N GLN A 565 13.17 44.94 3.13
CA GLN A 565 12.84 45.80 1.97
C GLN A 565 13.49 45.32 0.66
N LEU A 566 14.53 44.48 0.74
CA LEU A 566 15.33 44.07 -0.41
C LEU A 566 14.92 42.71 -0.98
N LEU A 567 14.32 41.83 -0.16
CA LEU A 567 13.76 40.56 -0.62
C LEU A 567 12.64 40.76 -1.66
N GLN A 568 11.91 41.88 -1.59
CA GLN A 568 10.92 42.28 -2.60
C GLN A 568 11.54 42.81 -3.91
N LYS A 569 12.82 43.20 -3.90
CA LYS A 569 13.54 43.82 -5.02
C LYS A 569 14.52 42.90 -5.78
N CYS A 570 14.59 41.61 -5.45
CA CYS A 570 15.47 40.60 -6.07
C CYS A 570 15.27 40.36 -7.60
N ASN A 571 14.46 41.20 -8.26
CA ASN A 571 14.16 41.21 -9.69
C ASN A 571 14.85 42.37 -10.45
N GLU A 572 15.42 43.36 -9.74
CA GLU A 572 16.11 44.51 -10.35
C GLU A 572 17.60 44.20 -10.54
N THR A 573 18.01 43.87 -11.77
CA THR A 573 19.42 43.56 -12.10
C THR A 573 20.31 44.80 -12.24
N ASN A 574 19.74 46.00 -12.21
CA ASN A 574 20.41 47.29 -12.40
C ASN A 574 21.38 47.33 -13.60
N GLY A 575 21.00 46.68 -14.70
CA GLY A 575 21.81 46.61 -15.92
C GLY A 575 22.95 45.60 -15.90
N CYS A 576 23.00 44.70 -14.91
CA CYS A 576 23.94 43.58 -14.86
C CYS A 576 23.73 42.64 -16.05
N GLN A 577 24.66 42.61 -17.00
CA GLN A 577 24.60 41.67 -18.13
C GLN A 577 24.92 40.22 -17.70
N PHE A 578 25.47 40.02 -16.49
CA PHE A 578 25.93 38.71 -16.01
C PHE A 578 24.86 37.86 -15.31
N CYS A 579 23.80 38.49 -14.78
CA CYS A 579 22.74 37.82 -14.03
C CYS A 579 21.44 37.76 -14.83
N TYR A 580 21.25 36.70 -15.61
CA TYR A 580 20.09 36.52 -16.49
C TYR A 580 18.77 36.14 -15.78
N LEU A 581 18.81 35.76 -14.50
CA LEU A 581 17.65 35.28 -13.75
C LEU A 581 17.56 35.92 -12.36
N LYS A 582 16.31 36.11 -11.92
CA LYS A 582 15.89 36.71 -10.65
C LYS A 582 16.48 35.95 -9.44
N GLY A 583 16.92 36.68 -8.42
CA GLY A 583 17.48 36.10 -7.19
C GLY A 583 18.78 36.71 -6.67
N VAL A 584 19.35 37.71 -7.36
CA VAL A 584 20.45 38.55 -6.86
C VAL A 584 19.99 40.00 -6.94
N SER A 585 20.10 40.74 -5.84
CA SER A 585 19.86 42.18 -5.77
C SER A 585 21.17 42.92 -6.00
N HIS A 586 21.22 43.75 -7.03
CA HIS A 586 22.41 44.54 -7.41
C HIS A 586 22.38 45.96 -6.80
N PRO A 587 23.54 46.56 -6.49
CA PRO A 587 23.62 48.01 -6.24
C PRO A 587 23.35 48.80 -7.53
N PRO A 588 23.29 50.15 -7.49
CA PRO A 588 23.10 50.98 -8.69
C PRO A 588 24.12 50.71 -9.80
N ARG A 589 23.72 50.92 -11.06
CA ARG A 589 24.58 50.72 -12.24
C ARG A 589 25.84 51.60 -12.13
N GLY A 590 27.01 50.99 -12.34
CA GLY A 590 28.32 51.65 -12.17
C GLY A 590 28.96 51.46 -10.79
N GLU A 591 28.24 50.92 -9.80
CA GLU A 591 28.82 50.53 -8.51
C GLU A 591 29.38 49.10 -8.47
N PHE A 592 29.31 48.38 -9.60
CA PHE A 592 29.76 47.00 -9.79
C PHE A 592 30.14 46.77 -11.25
N ALA A 593 30.76 45.64 -11.57
CA ALA A 593 31.02 45.26 -12.96
C ALA A 593 29.70 44.88 -13.65
N ALA A 594 29.00 45.88 -14.19
CA ALA A 594 27.77 45.70 -14.96
C ALA A 594 28.06 45.29 -16.40
N GLU A 595 29.15 45.82 -16.96
CA GLU A 595 29.61 45.67 -18.35
C GLU A 595 31.15 45.64 -18.30
N ILE A 596 31.77 44.57 -18.83
CA ILE A 596 33.23 44.47 -18.99
C ILE A 596 33.47 44.30 -20.49
N GLU A 597 34.07 45.31 -21.13
CA GLU A 597 34.08 45.43 -22.61
C GLU A 597 34.84 44.30 -23.32
N ASP A 598 35.80 43.65 -22.65
CA ASP A 598 36.56 42.50 -23.15
C ASP A 598 35.76 41.17 -23.23
N LEU A 599 34.48 41.14 -22.82
CA LEU A 599 33.71 39.90 -22.59
C LEU A 599 32.61 39.62 -23.63
N LYS A 600 32.86 39.83 -24.92
CA LYS A 600 31.87 39.60 -25.99
C LYS A 600 31.59 38.13 -26.33
N ASP A 601 32.44 37.19 -25.93
CA ASP A 601 32.25 35.75 -26.17
C ASP A 601 31.62 35.06 -24.96
N TYR A 602 30.32 34.76 -25.06
CA TYR A 602 29.48 34.37 -23.92
C TYR A 602 29.04 32.89 -23.97
N TYR A 603 29.31 32.14 -22.89
CA TYR A 603 28.69 30.83 -22.64
C TYR A 603 28.06 30.84 -21.23
N ALA A 604 26.74 30.98 -21.17
CA ALA A 604 25.99 31.08 -19.93
C ALA A 604 25.60 29.69 -19.38
N SER A 605 26.16 29.30 -18.23
CA SER A 605 25.70 28.13 -17.46
C SER A 605 25.02 28.55 -16.16
N CYS A 606 23.78 29.03 -16.23
CA CYS A 606 23.02 29.43 -15.02
C CYS A 606 22.52 28.21 -14.23
N LEU A 607 23.19 27.90 -13.11
CA LEU A 607 22.63 27.09 -12.03
C LEU A 607 21.95 28.01 -11.00
N VAL A 608 20.63 28.16 -11.10
CA VAL A 608 19.83 28.95 -10.17
C VAL A 608 19.49 28.14 -8.92
N TRP A 609 19.80 28.71 -7.75
CA TRP A 609 19.25 28.30 -6.46
C TRP A 609 18.63 29.53 -5.79
N THR A 610 17.32 29.72 -5.94
CA THR A 610 16.57 30.78 -5.24
C THR A 610 16.35 30.40 -3.78
N LEU A 611 16.89 31.21 -2.85
CA LEU A 611 16.70 31.09 -1.41
C LEU A 611 15.79 32.22 -0.89
N SER A 612 14.49 32.07 -1.14
CA SER A 612 13.40 32.92 -0.62
C SER A 612 12.06 32.21 -0.87
N LEU A 613 11.14 32.02 0.08
CA LEU A 613 11.14 32.31 1.51
C LEU A 613 10.54 31.13 2.29
N LEU A 614 10.94 30.99 3.55
CA LEU A 614 10.02 30.54 4.59
C LEU A 614 9.17 31.75 4.99
N GLU A 615 7.85 31.60 4.93
CA GLU A 615 6.81 32.57 5.31
C GLU A 615 6.60 33.80 4.39
N VAL A 616 5.38 34.36 4.45
CA VAL A 616 4.76 35.39 3.56
C VAL A 616 4.42 34.82 2.17
N GLU A 617 3.16 34.62 1.75
CA GLU A 617 1.85 35.16 2.18
C GLU A 617 0.76 34.04 2.23
N ALA A 618 -0.45 34.38 2.73
CA ALA A 618 -1.48 33.45 3.23
C ALA A 618 -2.29 32.64 2.20
#